data_AF-A0AAU7X6X8-F1
#
_entry.id   AF-A0AAU7X6X8-F1
#
_cell.length_a   1.000
_cell.length_b   1.000
_cell.length_c   1.000
_cell.angle_alpha   90.00
_cell.angle_beta   90.00
_cell.angle_gamma   90.00
#
_symmetry.space_group_name_H-M   'P 1'
#
loop_
_entity.id
_entity.type
_entity.pdbx_description
1 polymer ?
#
loop_
_entity_poly.entity_id
_entity_poly.type
_entity_poly.pdbx_seq_one_letter_code
_entity_poly.pdbx_strand_id
1 'polypeptide(L)'
;MAQPNAEQLSHIVEFLKRERHDMSLQDVMELAEKMALTLDESVSTVDTLLHDELKSIAGEIANLKHEIGTIRPDHVRFDKIPEAGLELDAVVEATESATHTIMESAEKIMAADAADPVAYKTMVDQEIITIFEACTFQDITGQRIRKVVRTLSWIEDRVAMLAQKLKMAGAKIEDEPAEETEDERRMRELILHGPQLAGEGVSQNFVDDVFSSSDQDDIDKLFS
;
A
#
# COMPACT_ATOMS: atom_id res chain seq x y z
N MET A 1 -19.84 -7.30 -35.15
CA MET A 1 -20.70 -6.40 -35.94
C MET A 1 -21.68 -7.25 -36.73
N ALA A 2 -22.87 -7.52 -36.19
CA ALA A 2 -23.93 -8.18 -36.96
C ALA A 2 -24.51 -7.14 -37.93
N GLN A 3 -24.33 -7.36 -39.23
CA GLN A 3 -24.96 -6.52 -40.25
C GLN A 3 -26.47 -6.77 -40.19
N PRO A 4 -27.31 -5.71 -40.24
CA PRO A 4 -28.71 -5.90 -40.56
C PRO A 4 -28.80 -6.69 -41.86
N ASN A 5 -29.68 -7.68 -41.93
CA ASN A 5 -29.84 -8.57 -43.09
C ASN A 5 -29.96 -7.72 -44.37
N ALA A 6 -28.85 -7.54 -45.08
CA ALA A 6 -28.70 -6.49 -46.10
C ALA A 6 -29.68 -6.70 -47.26
N GLU A 7 -30.09 -7.95 -47.49
CA GLU A 7 -31.12 -8.33 -48.44
C GLU A 7 -32.51 -7.82 -48.05
N GLN A 8 -32.92 -7.91 -46.78
CA GLN A 8 -34.24 -7.45 -46.33
C GLN A 8 -34.36 -5.92 -46.43
N LEU A 9 -33.32 -5.18 -46.05
CA LEU A 9 -33.27 -3.72 -46.22
C LEU A 9 -33.25 -3.30 -47.69
N SER A 10 -32.55 -4.07 -48.55
CA SER A 10 -32.52 -3.82 -49.98
C SER A 10 -33.91 -3.98 -50.63
N HIS A 11 -34.66 -5.01 -50.21
CA HIS A 11 -36.03 -5.23 -50.65
C HIS A 11 -37.01 -4.14 -50.19
N ILE A 12 -36.88 -3.64 -48.95
CA ILE A 12 -37.68 -2.51 -48.45
C ILE A 12 -37.35 -1.24 -49.25
N VAL A 13 -36.08 -0.99 -49.55
CA VAL A 13 -35.63 0.15 -50.36
C VAL A 13 -36.10 0.03 -51.82
N GLU A 14 -36.07 -1.16 -52.42
CA GLU A 14 -36.65 -1.41 -53.75
C GLU A 14 -38.17 -1.15 -53.77
N PHE A 15 -38.88 -1.64 -52.75
CA PHE A 15 -40.31 -1.42 -52.60
C PHE A 15 -40.66 0.07 -52.47
N LEU A 16 -39.84 0.84 -51.76
CA LEU A 16 -40.01 2.30 -51.60
C LEU A 16 -39.60 3.12 -52.85
N LYS A 17 -38.77 2.56 -53.74
CA LYS A 17 -38.26 3.22 -54.97
C LYS A 17 -39.19 3.12 -56.18
N ARG A 18 -40.22 2.26 -56.16
CA ARG A 18 -41.19 2.15 -57.25
C ARG A 18 -42.06 3.42 -57.33
N GLU A 19 -42.24 3.99 -58.53
CA GLU A 19 -42.99 5.25 -58.74
C GLU A 19 -44.39 5.20 -58.10
N ARG A 20 -44.68 6.20 -57.28
CA ARG A 20 -45.86 6.25 -56.39
C ARG A 20 -47.04 6.95 -57.07
N HIS A 21 -47.89 6.19 -57.74
CA HIS A 21 -49.20 6.69 -58.15
C HIS A 21 -50.40 5.87 -57.68
N ASP A 22 -50.23 4.62 -57.24
CA ASP A 22 -51.31 3.81 -56.63
C ASP A 22 -50.71 2.79 -55.63
N MET A 23 -50.47 3.21 -54.38
CA MET A 23 -50.19 2.25 -53.31
C MET A 23 -51.50 1.74 -52.74
N SER A 24 -51.73 0.42 -52.78
CA SER A 24 -52.91 -0.18 -52.15
C SER A 24 -52.73 -0.28 -50.63
N LEU A 25 -53.83 -0.38 -49.88
CA LEU A 25 -53.81 -0.66 -48.44
C LEU A 25 -53.07 -1.98 -48.14
N GLN A 26 -53.13 -2.93 -49.07
CA GLN A 26 -52.52 -4.25 -48.96
C GLN A 26 -50.97 -4.15 -49.03
N ASP A 27 -50.45 -3.26 -49.86
CA ASP A 27 -49.01 -2.95 -49.95
C ASP A 27 -48.48 -2.32 -48.65
N VAL A 28 -49.28 -1.46 -47.99
CA VAL A 28 -48.93 -0.86 -46.70
C VAL A 28 -48.94 -1.89 -45.58
N MET A 29 -49.91 -2.80 -45.58
CA MET A 29 -49.97 -3.89 -44.60
C MET A 29 -48.81 -4.88 -44.74
N GLU A 30 -48.45 -5.25 -45.98
CA GLU A 30 -47.32 -6.15 -46.24
C GLU A 30 -45.98 -5.52 -45.83
N LEU A 31 -45.82 -4.22 -46.04
CA LEU A 31 -44.65 -3.48 -45.56
C LEU A 31 -44.61 -3.41 -44.02
N ALA A 32 -45.74 -3.13 -43.38
CA ALA A 32 -45.84 -3.06 -41.93
C ALA A 32 -45.55 -4.42 -41.26
N GLU A 33 -46.04 -5.51 -41.85
CA GLU A 33 -45.77 -6.89 -41.38
C GLU A 33 -44.28 -7.24 -41.51
N LYS A 34 -43.66 -6.93 -42.65
CA LYS A 34 -42.21 -7.15 -42.85
C LYS A 34 -41.35 -6.29 -41.92
N MET A 35 -41.72 -5.02 -41.70
CA MET A 35 -41.03 -4.17 -40.73
C MET A 35 -41.16 -4.68 -39.30
N ALA A 36 -42.34 -5.18 -38.91
CA ALA A 36 -42.57 -5.77 -37.60
C ALA A 36 -41.71 -7.03 -37.39
N LEU A 37 -41.63 -7.91 -38.39
CA LEU A 37 -40.80 -9.12 -38.36
C LEU A 37 -39.29 -8.79 -38.25
N THR A 38 -38.80 -7.82 -39.03
CA THR A 38 -37.39 -7.41 -38.95
C THR A 38 -37.05 -6.73 -37.62
N LEU A 39 -37.99 -5.95 -37.05
CA LEU A 39 -37.82 -5.35 -35.72
C LEU A 39 -37.78 -6.44 -34.63
N ASP A 40 -38.66 -7.44 -34.71
CA ASP A 40 -38.69 -8.56 -33.77
C ASP A 40 -37.38 -9.38 -33.81
N GLU A 41 -36.89 -9.68 -35.01
CA GLU A 41 -35.60 -10.37 -35.21
C GLU A 41 -34.42 -9.53 -34.69
N SER A 42 -34.43 -8.21 -34.94
CA SER A 42 -33.40 -7.30 -34.44
C SER A 42 -33.40 -7.20 -32.92
N VAL A 43 -34.57 -7.09 -32.30
CA VAL A 43 -34.73 -7.05 -30.84
C VAL A 43 -34.25 -8.36 -30.21
N SER A 44 -34.61 -9.52 -30.77
CA SER A 44 -34.13 -10.81 -30.28
C SER A 44 -32.61 -10.95 -30.38
N THR A 45 -32.00 -10.38 -31.43
CA THR A 45 -30.55 -10.40 -31.61
C THR A 45 -29.85 -9.50 -30.59
N VAL A 46 -30.42 -8.31 -30.31
CA VAL A 46 -29.90 -7.40 -29.29
C VAL A 46 -30.05 -8.01 -27.90
N ASP A 47 -31.18 -8.66 -27.61
CA ASP A 47 -31.44 -9.29 -26.31
C ASP A 47 -30.42 -10.41 -26.02
N THR A 48 -30.16 -11.28 -27.01
CA THR A 48 -29.13 -12.34 -26.90
C THR A 48 -27.72 -11.78 -26.71
N LEU A 49 -27.34 -10.75 -27.46
CA LEU A 49 -26.04 -10.08 -27.30
C LEU A 49 -25.89 -9.43 -25.91
N LEU A 50 -26.92 -8.75 -25.42
CA LEU A 50 -26.93 -8.16 -24.08
C LEU A 50 -26.85 -9.25 -23.00
N HIS A 51 -27.56 -10.36 -23.20
CA HIS A 51 -27.54 -11.47 -22.26
C HIS A 51 -26.16 -12.11 -22.17
N ASP A 52 -25.48 -12.29 -23.30
CA ASP A 52 -24.13 -12.83 -23.37
C ASP A 52 -23.11 -11.86 -22.74
N GLU A 53 -23.23 -10.55 -23.00
CA GLU A 53 -22.36 -9.53 -22.40
C GLU A 53 -22.53 -9.46 -20.87
N LEU A 54 -23.77 -9.43 -20.39
CA LEU A 54 -24.07 -9.44 -18.94
C LEU A 54 -23.56 -10.71 -18.27
N LYS A 55 -23.66 -11.85 -18.95
CA LYS A 55 -23.12 -13.12 -18.46
C LYS A 55 -21.60 -13.13 -18.42
N SER A 56 -20.94 -12.50 -19.39
CA SER A 56 -19.49 -12.29 -19.38
C SER A 56 -19.07 -11.44 -18.17
N ILE A 57 -19.71 -10.28 -17.99
CA ILE A 57 -19.45 -9.38 -16.85
C ILE A 57 -19.69 -10.09 -15.52
N ALA A 58 -20.78 -10.84 -15.39
CA ALA A 58 -21.06 -11.61 -14.17
C ALA A 58 -19.99 -12.67 -13.90
N GLY A 59 -19.46 -13.31 -14.94
CA GLY A 59 -18.35 -14.25 -14.85
C GLY A 59 -17.04 -13.57 -14.39
N GLU A 60 -16.73 -12.40 -14.94
CA GLU A 60 -15.58 -11.60 -14.53
C GLU A 60 -15.68 -11.14 -13.07
N ILE A 61 -16.85 -10.66 -12.63
CA ILE A 61 -17.10 -10.29 -11.24
C ILE A 61 -16.95 -11.50 -10.31
N ALA A 62 -17.46 -12.67 -10.70
CA ALA A 62 -17.33 -13.89 -9.90
C ALA A 62 -15.87 -14.33 -9.75
N ASN A 63 -15.09 -14.26 -10.82
CA ASN A 63 -13.65 -14.54 -10.81
C ASN A 63 -12.90 -13.54 -9.93
N LEU A 64 -13.16 -12.25 -10.09
CA LEU A 64 -12.56 -11.18 -9.28
C LEU A 64 -12.87 -11.35 -7.79
N LYS A 65 -14.13 -11.66 -7.45
CA LYS A 65 -14.54 -11.97 -6.07
C LYS A 65 -13.82 -13.19 -5.51
N HIS A 66 -13.64 -14.23 -6.32
CA HIS A 66 -12.87 -15.41 -5.92
C HIS A 66 -11.40 -15.04 -5.64
N GLU A 67 -10.78 -14.27 -6.54
CA GLU A 67 -9.38 -13.85 -6.42
C GLU A 67 -9.12 -12.94 -5.21
N ILE A 68 -10.02 -11.99 -4.93
CA ILE A 68 -9.98 -11.17 -3.71
C ILE A 68 -10.12 -12.07 -2.48
N GLY A 69 -11.01 -13.06 -2.52
CA GLY A 69 -11.15 -14.05 -1.45
C GLY A 69 -9.87 -14.84 -1.18
N THR A 70 -9.07 -15.14 -2.20
CA THR A 70 -7.80 -15.87 -2.05
C THR A 70 -6.76 -15.10 -1.25
N ILE A 71 -6.82 -13.76 -1.25
CA ILE A 71 -5.93 -12.89 -0.47
C ILE A 71 -6.19 -13.04 1.03
N ARG A 72 -7.40 -13.50 1.39
CA ARG A 72 -7.91 -13.54 2.75
C ARG A 72 -7.68 -12.19 3.45
N PRO A 73 -8.31 -11.11 2.98
CA PRO A 73 -8.14 -9.77 3.55
C PRO A 73 -8.40 -9.76 5.06
N ASP A 74 -9.36 -10.57 5.52
CA ASP A 74 -9.67 -10.75 6.93
C ASP A 74 -8.48 -11.35 7.71
N HIS A 75 -7.76 -12.32 7.15
CA HIS A 75 -6.58 -12.91 7.81
C HIS A 75 -5.42 -11.90 7.89
N VAL A 76 -5.24 -11.07 6.85
CA VAL A 76 -4.25 -9.97 6.88
C VAL A 76 -4.62 -8.95 7.96
N ARG A 77 -5.88 -8.48 7.94
CA ARG A 77 -6.37 -7.38 8.78
C ARG A 77 -6.53 -7.76 10.24
N PHE A 78 -7.04 -8.97 10.52
CA PHE A 78 -7.39 -9.38 11.88
C PHE A 78 -6.34 -10.25 12.55
N ASP A 79 -5.42 -10.88 11.79
CA ASP A 79 -4.38 -11.73 12.39
C ASP A 79 -2.98 -11.17 12.15
N LYS A 80 -2.56 -10.98 10.88
CA LYS A 80 -1.15 -10.68 10.57
C LYS A 80 -0.69 -9.27 10.96
N ILE A 81 -1.50 -8.25 10.68
CA ILE A 81 -1.16 -6.87 11.06
C ILE A 81 -1.16 -6.70 12.59
N PRO A 82 -2.19 -7.16 13.34
CA PRO A 82 -2.15 -7.13 14.79
C PRO A 82 -0.99 -7.92 15.40
N GLU A 83 -0.67 -9.11 14.86
CA GLU A 83 0.48 -9.91 15.30
C GLU A 83 1.79 -9.14 15.12
N ALA A 84 1.98 -8.46 13.98
CA ALA A 84 3.15 -7.62 13.76
C ALA A 84 3.21 -6.42 14.72
N GLY A 85 2.06 -5.81 15.05
CA GLY A 85 1.97 -4.75 16.07
C GLY A 85 2.43 -5.23 17.44
N LEU A 86 1.94 -6.38 17.90
CA LEU A 86 2.34 -6.97 19.19
C LEU A 86 3.85 -7.28 19.25
N GLU A 87 4.46 -7.68 18.14
CA GLU A 87 5.90 -7.89 18.08
C GLU A 87 6.68 -6.58 18.19
N LEU A 88 6.18 -5.48 17.61
CA LEU A 88 6.79 -4.15 17.74
C LEU A 88 6.63 -3.58 19.15
N ASP A 89 5.47 -3.75 19.79
CA ASP A 89 5.25 -3.33 21.17
C ASP A 89 6.22 -4.05 22.12
N ALA A 90 6.40 -5.37 21.92
CA ALA A 90 7.35 -6.15 22.70
C ALA A 90 8.82 -5.76 22.44
N VAL A 91 9.13 -5.24 21.25
CA VAL A 91 10.45 -4.65 20.98
C VAL A 91 10.64 -3.39 21.81
N VAL A 92 9.67 -2.48 21.82
CA VAL A 92 9.74 -1.24 22.60
C VAL A 92 9.93 -1.56 24.09
N GLU A 93 9.11 -2.45 24.65
CA GLU A 93 9.20 -2.86 26.06
C GLU A 93 10.57 -3.47 26.40
N ALA A 94 11.08 -4.38 25.56
CA ALA A 94 12.39 -5.00 25.78
C ALA A 94 13.52 -3.96 25.69
N THR A 95 13.44 -3.01 24.76
CA THR A 95 14.44 -1.95 24.62
C THR A 95 14.42 -1.00 25.81
N GLU A 96 13.23 -0.59 26.28
CA GLU A 96 13.08 0.29 27.42
C GLU A 96 13.60 -0.37 28.71
N SER A 97 13.21 -1.62 28.97
CA SER A 97 13.66 -2.37 30.14
C SER A 97 15.18 -2.56 30.15
N ALA A 98 15.78 -2.83 29.00
CA ALA A 98 17.22 -3.00 28.91
C ALA A 98 17.96 -1.68 29.06
N THR A 99 17.48 -0.61 28.43
CA THR A 99 18.06 0.74 28.60
C THR A 99 17.98 1.19 30.06
N HIS A 100 16.86 0.94 30.75
CA HIS A 100 16.73 1.22 32.18
C HIS A 100 17.79 0.49 33.01
N THR A 101 17.96 -0.82 32.78
CA THR A 101 18.96 -1.64 33.47
C THR A 101 20.38 -1.15 33.22
N ILE A 102 20.70 -0.79 31.97
CA ILE A 102 22.03 -0.27 31.59
C ILE A 102 22.31 1.05 32.29
N MET A 103 21.33 1.96 32.33
CA MET A 103 21.47 3.26 33.01
C MET A 103 21.65 3.07 34.52
N GLU A 104 20.86 2.21 35.15
CA GLU A 104 20.95 1.94 36.59
C GLU A 104 22.33 1.36 36.98
N SER A 105 22.86 0.42 36.20
CA SER A 105 24.21 -0.12 36.41
C SER A 105 25.30 0.94 36.21
N ALA A 106 25.15 1.82 35.21
CA ALA A 106 26.07 2.93 35.00
C ALA A 106 26.04 3.95 36.16
N GLU A 107 24.84 4.26 36.68
CA GLU A 107 24.67 5.11 37.86
C GLU A 107 25.33 4.53 39.10
N LYS A 108 25.18 3.22 39.35
CA LYS A 108 25.84 2.51 40.45
C LYS A 108 27.36 2.62 40.35
N ILE A 109 27.92 2.39 39.16
CA ILE A 109 29.36 2.53 38.91
C ILE A 109 29.83 3.96 39.19
N MET A 110 29.08 4.99 38.76
CA MET A 110 29.45 6.39 39.03
C MET A 110 29.38 6.77 40.51
N ALA A 111 28.46 6.18 41.26
CA ALA A 111 28.28 6.41 42.70
C ALA A 111 29.22 5.56 43.58
N ALA A 112 30.07 4.70 42.98
CA ALA A 112 30.94 3.79 43.68
C ALA A 112 32.00 4.51 44.54
N ASP A 113 32.17 4.06 45.78
CA ASP A 113 33.28 4.51 46.62
C ASP A 113 34.58 3.80 46.22
N ALA A 114 35.59 4.59 45.83
CA ALA A 114 36.90 4.10 45.43
C ALA A 114 37.89 3.94 46.61
N ALA A 115 37.45 4.15 47.86
CA ALA A 115 38.30 4.04 49.04
C ALA A 115 38.86 2.63 49.28
N ASP A 116 38.12 1.58 48.90
CA ASP A 116 38.60 0.19 48.86
C ASP A 116 38.73 -0.28 47.40
N PRO A 117 39.97 -0.35 46.86
CA PRO A 117 40.20 -0.75 45.48
C PRO A 117 39.72 -2.16 45.12
N VAL A 118 39.72 -3.09 46.08
CA VAL A 118 39.29 -4.49 45.83
C VAL A 118 37.77 -4.53 45.73
N ALA A 119 37.08 -3.93 46.70
CA ALA A 119 35.62 -3.86 46.70
C ALA A 119 35.09 -3.06 45.50
N TYR A 120 35.72 -1.93 45.18
CA TYR A 120 35.40 -1.12 44.00
C TYR A 120 35.51 -1.93 42.72
N LYS A 121 36.65 -2.62 42.51
CA LYS A 121 36.86 -3.44 41.30
C LYS A 121 35.79 -4.53 41.19
N THR A 122 35.49 -5.25 42.27
CA THR A 122 34.48 -6.30 42.25
C THR A 122 33.10 -5.77 41.92
N MET A 123 32.72 -4.61 42.45
CA MET A 123 31.42 -4.00 42.14
C MET A 123 31.35 -3.55 40.68
N VAL A 124 32.37 -2.87 40.17
CA VAL A 124 32.43 -2.45 38.76
C VAL A 124 32.37 -3.65 37.82
N ASP A 125 33.14 -4.71 38.10
CA ASP A 125 33.11 -5.93 37.29
C ASP A 125 31.69 -6.54 37.25
N GLN A 126 30.98 -6.54 38.38
CA GLN A 126 29.62 -7.07 38.47
C GLN A 126 28.61 -6.23 37.67
N GLU A 127 28.65 -4.90 37.81
CA GLU A 127 27.74 -4.01 37.08
C GLU A 127 28.01 -4.02 35.56
N ILE A 128 29.28 -4.18 35.15
CA ILE A 128 29.63 -4.38 33.73
C ILE A 128 29.08 -5.70 33.18
N ILE A 129 29.10 -6.78 33.98
CA ILE A 129 28.43 -8.04 33.59
C ILE A 129 26.94 -7.82 33.40
N THR A 130 26.27 -7.12 34.32
CA THR A 130 24.85 -6.78 34.21
C THR A 130 24.55 -5.95 32.96
N ILE A 131 25.42 -5.01 32.58
CA ILE A 131 25.29 -4.27 31.31
C ILE A 131 25.38 -5.20 30.10
N PHE A 132 26.33 -6.15 30.09
CA PHE A 132 26.45 -7.11 28.99
C PHE A 132 25.24 -8.04 28.90
N GLU A 133 24.73 -8.49 30.04
CA GLU A 133 23.50 -9.29 30.09
C GLU A 133 22.30 -8.50 29.59
N ALA A 134 22.15 -7.24 30.01
CA ALA A 134 21.09 -6.37 29.53
C ALA A 134 21.16 -6.22 28.00
N CYS A 135 22.34 -5.95 27.43
CA CYS A 135 22.56 -5.81 25.98
C CYS A 135 22.08 -7.01 25.13
N THR A 136 21.87 -8.19 25.72
CA THR A 136 21.30 -9.34 25.01
C THR A 136 19.88 -9.08 24.47
N PHE A 137 19.20 -8.03 24.93
CA PHE A 137 17.93 -7.54 24.35
C PHE A 137 18.00 -7.32 22.83
N GLN A 138 19.19 -6.99 22.30
CA GLN A 138 19.40 -6.76 20.87
C GLN A 138 19.09 -8.00 20.02
N ASP A 139 19.42 -9.20 20.49
CA ASP A 139 19.15 -10.43 19.74
C ASP A 139 17.64 -10.70 19.67
N ILE A 140 16.95 -10.62 20.81
CA ILE A 140 15.49 -10.78 20.88
C ILE A 140 14.78 -9.73 20.02
N THR A 141 15.22 -8.47 20.12
CA THR A 141 14.69 -7.37 19.31
C THR A 141 14.89 -7.63 17.82
N GLY A 142 16.10 -8.05 17.42
CA GLY A 142 16.39 -8.41 16.04
C GLY A 142 15.53 -9.57 15.53
N GLN A 143 15.29 -10.60 16.35
CA GLN A 143 14.41 -11.71 15.99
C GLN A 143 12.96 -11.26 15.77
N ARG A 144 12.43 -10.41 16.66
CA ARG A 144 11.07 -9.86 16.56
C ARG A 144 10.90 -8.94 15.35
N ILE A 145 11.84 -8.02 15.11
CA ILE A 145 11.84 -7.17 13.91
C ILE A 145 11.87 -8.02 12.65
N ARG A 146 12.72 -9.06 12.59
CA ARG A 146 12.73 -9.99 11.45
C ARG A 146 11.38 -10.68 11.24
N LYS A 147 10.64 -10.99 12.31
CA LYS A 147 9.29 -11.57 12.20
C LYS A 147 8.32 -10.55 11.61
N VAL A 148 8.35 -9.30 12.06
CA VAL A 148 7.54 -8.20 11.50
C VAL A 148 7.82 -7.99 10.02
N VAL A 149 9.10 -7.88 9.64
CA VAL A 149 9.51 -7.68 8.25
C VAL A 149 9.02 -8.83 7.36
N ARG A 150 9.13 -10.09 7.81
CA ARG A 150 8.59 -11.24 7.07
C ARG A 150 7.08 -11.14 6.89
N THR A 151 6.35 -10.72 7.92
CA THR A 151 4.90 -10.53 7.83
C THR A 151 4.54 -9.44 6.82
N LEU A 152 5.23 -8.30 6.85
CA LEU A 152 4.99 -7.20 5.90
C LEU A 152 5.31 -7.60 4.46
N SER A 153 6.45 -8.28 4.23
CA SER A 153 6.81 -8.80 2.91
C SER A 153 5.79 -9.81 2.38
N TRP A 154 5.25 -10.68 3.23
CA TRP A 154 4.19 -11.60 2.85
C TRP A 154 2.88 -10.88 2.45
N ILE A 155 2.54 -9.79 3.14
CA ILE A 155 1.38 -8.94 2.79
C ILE A 155 1.63 -8.25 1.45
N GLU A 156 2.82 -7.68 1.25
CA GLU A 156 3.22 -7.01 0.02
C GLU A 156 3.12 -7.93 -1.20
N ASP A 157 3.65 -9.15 -1.11
CA ASP A 157 3.54 -10.16 -2.18
C ASP A 157 2.07 -10.45 -2.55
N ARG A 158 1.18 -10.48 -1.55
CA ARG A 158 -0.24 -10.76 -1.76
C ARG A 158 -0.96 -9.60 -2.43
N VAL A 159 -0.65 -8.37 -2.04
CA VAL A 159 -1.17 -7.15 -2.66
C VAL A 159 -0.64 -6.99 -4.09
N ALA A 160 0.66 -7.25 -4.31
CA ALA A 160 1.27 -7.20 -5.64
C ALA A 160 0.63 -8.20 -6.61
N MET A 161 0.38 -9.44 -6.16
CA MET A 161 -0.34 -10.44 -6.96
C MET A 161 -1.76 -9.98 -7.32
N LEU A 162 -2.47 -9.33 -6.40
CA LEU A 162 -3.80 -8.78 -6.69
C LEU A 162 -3.72 -7.67 -7.74
N ALA A 163 -2.83 -6.70 -7.53
CA ALA A 163 -2.66 -5.57 -8.43
C ALA A 163 -2.29 -6.04 -9.85
N GLN A 164 -1.41 -7.03 -9.98
CA GLN A 164 -1.04 -7.61 -11.27
C GLN A 164 -2.25 -8.26 -11.96
N LYS A 165 -3.05 -9.04 -11.23
CA LYS A 165 -4.24 -9.71 -11.77
C LYS A 165 -5.34 -8.72 -12.18
N LEU A 166 -5.55 -7.66 -11.40
CA LEU A 166 -6.47 -6.58 -11.74
C LEU A 166 -6.02 -5.83 -13.01
N LYS A 167 -4.72 -5.53 -13.13
CA LYS A 167 -4.15 -4.93 -14.37
C LYS A 167 -4.34 -5.85 -15.58
N MET A 168 -4.17 -7.17 -15.42
CA MET A 168 -4.43 -8.15 -16.48
C MET A 168 -5.91 -8.24 -16.88
N ALA A 169 -6.84 -8.02 -15.95
CA ALA A 169 -8.28 -7.97 -16.21
C ALA A 169 -8.76 -6.66 -16.86
N GLY A 170 -7.84 -5.80 -17.33
CA GLY A 170 -8.19 -4.55 -18.01
C GLY A 170 -8.60 -3.41 -17.09
N ALA A 171 -8.47 -3.57 -15.75
CA ALA A 171 -8.64 -2.46 -14.84
C ALA A 171 -7.50 -1.46 -15.05
N LYS A 172 -7.84 -0.26 -15.50
CA LYS A 172 -6.94 0.90 -15.40
C LYS A 172 -6.86 1.28 -13.92
N ILE A 173 -5.92 0.67 -13.21
CA ILE A 173 -5.44 1.20 -11.95
C ILE A 173 -4.52 2.35 -12.35
N GLU A 174 -5.07 3.55 -12.43
CA GLU A 174 -4.26 4.75 -12.49
C GLU A 174 -3.53 4.82 -11.13
N ASP A 175 -2.20 4.81 -11.14
CA ASP A 175 -1.39 5.22 -9.99
C ASP A 175 -1.64 6.72 -9.80
N GLU A 176 -2.84 7.10 -9.35
CA GLU A 176 -3.04 8.43 -8.81
C GLU A 176 -2.14 8.51 -7.57
N PRO A 177 -1.19 9.45 -7.51
CA PRO A 177 -0.44 9.68 -6.29
C PRO A 177 -1.48 9.99 -5.21
N ALA A 178 -1.56 9.12 -4.20
CA ALA A 178 -2.39 9.40 -3.04
C ALA A 178 -2.00 10.78 -2.53
N GLU A 179 -2.96 11.72 -2.52
CA GLU A 179 -2.72 13.04 -1.92
C GLU A 179 -2.32 12.81 -0.46
N GLU A 180 -1.11 13.25 -0.11
CA GLU A 180 -0.61 13.15 1.25
C GLU A 180 -1.58 13.90 2.17
N THR A 181 -2.09 13.21 3.18
CA THR A 181 -2.93 13.83 4.20
C THR A 181 -2.14 14.85 5.01
N GLU A 182 -2.80 15.89 5.53
CA GLU A 182 -2.15 16.90 6.38
C GLU A 182 -1.41 16.28 7.59
N ASP A 183 -1.93 15.17 8.12
CA ASP A 183 -1.31 14.43 9.22
C ASP A 183 -0.04 13.67 8.77
N GLU A 184 -0.04 13.07 7.58
CA GLU A 184 1.16 12.44 7.01
C GLU A 184 2.25 13.46 6.72
N ARG A 185 1.89 14.63 6.18
CA ARG A 185 2.84 15.73 5.94
C ARG A 185 3.46 16.21 7.24
N ARG A 186 2.63 16.44 8.25
CA ARG A 186 3.09 16.85 9.59
C ARG A 186 4.00 15.79 10.22
N MET A 187 3.68 14.50 10.09
CA MET A 187 4.49 13.41 10.64
C MET A 187 5.85 13.33 9.93
N ARG A 188 5.91 13.52 8.61
CA ARG A 188 7.15 13.58 7.83
C ARG A 188 8.03 14.75 8.24
N GLU A 189 7.44 15.91 8.47
CA GLU A 189 8.12 17.12 8.97
C GLU A 189 8.60 16.96 10.43
N LEU A 190 7.93 16.14 11.23
CA LEU A 190 8.28 15.87 12.63
C LEU A 190 9.36 14.79 12.83
N ILE A 191 9.86 14.14 11.77
CA ILE A 191 10.96 13.18 11.90
C ILE A 191 12.21 13.95 12.33
N LEU A 192 12.45 13.97 13.65
CA LEU A 192 13.76 14.34 14.20
C LEU A 192 14.77 13.34 13.65
N HIS A 193 15.76 13.84 12.92
CA HIS A 193 16.83 13.02 12.37
C HIS A 193 17.50 12.23 13.51
N GLY A 194 17.30 10.91 13.50
CA GLY A 194 18.06 9.98 14.34
C GLY A 194 19.53 9.93 13.91
N PRO A 195 20.36 9.09 14.56
CA PRO A 195 21.74 8.88 14.13
C PRO A 195 21.78 8.51 12.64
N GLN A 196 22.44 9.37 11.85
CA GLN A 196 22.47 9.29 10.39
C GLN A 196 23.24 8.05 9.95
N LEU A 197 22.83 7.45 8.82
CA LEU A 197 23.54 6.30 8.24
C LEU A 197 25.00 6.66 7.94
N ALA A 198 25.88 5.67 7.96
CA ALA A 198 27.31 5.88 7.72
C ALA A 198 27.53 6.51 6.33
N GLY A 199 28.02 7.75 6.28
CA GLY A 199 28.23 8.52 5.05
C GLY A 199 27.10 9.49 4.69
N GLU A 200 25.95 9.43 5.38
CA GLU A 200 24.86 10.41 5.25
C GLU A 200 24.90 11.51 6.32
N GLY A 201 25.80 11.35 7.30
CA GLY A 201 26.20 12.33 8.29
C GLY A 201 26.53 13.72 7.70
N VAL A 202 26.10 14.79 8.37
CA VAL A 202 26.65 16.13 8.10
C VAL A 202 28.18 16.06 8.20
N SER A 203 28.86 16.32 7.09
CA SER A 203 30.33 16.22 7.06
C SER A 203 30.95 17.27 7.98
N GLN A 204 32.04 16.91 8.68
CA GLN A 204 32.77 17.85 9.53
C GLN A 204 33.18 19.12 8.76
N ASN A 205 33.49 18.99 7.47
CA ASN A 205 33.80 20.14 6.60
C ASN A 205 32.63 21.11 6.45
N PHE A 206 31.38 20.60 6.38
CA PHE A 206 30.19 21.45 6.36
C PHE A 206 29.93 22.11 7.71
N VAL A 207 30.18 21.38 8.81
CA VAL A 207 30.13 21.94 10.16
C VAL A 207 31.12 23.10 10.28
N ASP A 208 32.37 22.89 9.86
CA ASP A 208 33.42 23.89 9.92
C ASP A 208 33.13 25.12 9.02
N ASP A 209 32.47 24.95 7.88
CA ASP A 209 32.06 26.04 6.97
C ASP A 209 30.91 26.89 7.57
N VAL A 210 29.98 26.24 8.27
CA VAL A 210 28.89 26.93 9.00
C VAL A 210 29.42 27.66 10.25
N PHE A 211 30.38 27.07 10.96
CA PHE A 211 30.98 27.70 12.14
C PHE A 211 32.05 28.75 11.79
N SER A 212 32.67 28.69 10.61
CA SER A 212 33.61 29.72 10.14
C SER A 212 32.94 30.92 9.49
N SER A 213 31.67 30.79 9.07
CA SER A 213 30.85 31.91 8.57
C SER A 213 30.17 32.71 9.68
N SER A 214 30.25 32.24 10.93
CA SER A 214 29.86 32.99 12.12
C SER A 214 31.11 33.60 12.75
N ASP A 215 31.28 34.92 12.63
CA ASP A 215 32.40 35.61 13.28
C ASP A 215 32.36 35.30 14.79
N GLN A 216 33.42 34.70 15.30
CA GLN A 216 33.54 34.32 16.71
C GLN A 216 33.36 35.54 17.64
N ASP A 217 33.70 36.73 17.13
CA ASP A 217 33.48 38.03 17.75
C ASP A 217 32.00 38.38 18.00
N ASP A 218 31.06 37.85 17.21
CA ASP A 218 29.61 38.07 17.40
C ASP A 218 29.00 37.10 18.40
N ILE A 219 29.56 35.89 18.52
CA ILE A 219 29.18 34.92 19.56
C ILE A 219 29.69 35.39 20.93
N ASP A 220 30.91 35.93 21.00
CA ASP A 220 31.47 36.44 22.25
C ASP A 220 30.70 37.66 22.80
N LYS A 221 30.12 38.51 21.93
CA LYS A 221 29.23 39.63 22.31
C LYS A 221 27.88 39.19 22.89
N LEU A 222 27.45 37.94 22.67
CA LEU A 222 26.20 37.40 23.23
C LEU A 222 26.35 36.95 24.69
N PHE A 223 27.60 36.73 25.15
CA PHE A 223 27.91 36.26 26.49
C PHE A 223 28.70 37.27 27.34
N SER A 224 28.94 38.48 26.82
CA SER A 224 29.50 39.65 27.55
C SER A 224 28.41 40.61 28.02
#